data_AF-A0AAV5UXV9-F1
#
_entry.id   AF-A0AAV5UXV9-F1
#
_cell.length_a   1.000
_cell.length_b   1.000
_cell.length_c   1.000
_cell.angle_alpha   90.00
_cell.angle_beta   90.00
_cell.angle_gamma   90.00
#
_symmetry.space_group_name_H-M   'P 1'
#
loop_
_entity.id
_entity.type
_entity.pdbx_description
1 polymer ?
#
loop_
_entity_poly.entity_id
_entity_poly.type
_entity_poly.pdbx_seq_one_letter_code
_entity_poly.pdbx_strand_id
1 'polypeptide(L)'
;EINVFLVCFIIFLTAMVAVLLYVLVLLYRYAHSESEMTVTTQLHDIDLHDVYVCPKKEAMATVARVCNNHDSTVPPKIVMVPDTPPPDYRSLDLRPAGSGSPLPSYEELMINSARSTVTFMTVEDVEMRDVQGEESAAPPEPFPTISILQLVKEAQQQHGLRHGDYNRYRVYCADKLRRVRSALKVTNAHKCMKRHKAKFAKKAVAVEAFSDMRYVQLPLFEVERRWAQAMNCKTALEDNPTSRQRHAMRNSLKKAVQHVATLESLVKASPRCDAPTKLECQAYSLWLKGIVAFELREWSSASESLKAARVIYEKLAAATPNSVLANLYTAKCREIQPQLRLCEFNSTEAPKASMSELMKLKEEMGTESDSIDHLIAEMRLQAKTDDSIPIEWAGVIAPAGDEK
;
A
#
# COMPACT_ATOMS: atom_id res chain seq x y z
N GLU A 1 -36.49 -24.31 69.03
CA GLU A 1 -35.59 -24.79 67.95
C GLU A 1 -36.28 -24.92 66.59
N ILE A 2 -37.50 -25.45 66.51
CA ILE A 2 -38.23 -25.70 65.23
C ILE A 2 -38.25 -24.51 64.25
N ASN A 3 -38.39 -23.26 64.73
CA ASN A 3 -38.46 -22.08 63.86
C ASN A 3 -37.16 -21.76 63.08
N VAL A 4 -35.98 -22.11 63.60
CA VAL A 4 -34.70 -21.79 62.91
C VAL A 4 -34.53 -22.66 61.67
N PHE A 5 -34.84 -23.96 61.78
CA PHE A 5 -34.83 -24.87 60.64
C PHE A 5 -35.84 -24.45 59.56
N LEU A 6 -37.03 -24.00 59.94
CA LEU A 6 -38.03 -23.51 58.99
C LEU A 6 -37.53 -22.27 58.21
N VAL A 7 -36.92 -21.30 58.91
CA VAL A 7 -36.36 -20.09 58.27
C VAL A 7 -35.19 -20.44 57.36
N CYS A 8 -34.25 -21.29 57.79
CA CYS A 8 -33.15 -21.73 56.93
C CYS A 8 -33.64 -22.51 55.70
N PHE A 9 -34.67 -23.34 55.84
CA PHE A 9 -35.28 -24.09 54.74
C PHE A 9 -35.97 -23.17 53.73
N ILE A 10 -36.69 -22.13 54.20
CA ILE A 10 -37.29 -21.11 53.33
C ILE A 10 -36.21 -20.33 52.57
N ILE A 11 -35.12 -19.91 53.23
CA ILE A 11 -34.00 -19.20 52.59
C ILE A 11 -33.32 -20.10 51.53
N PHE A 12 -33.17 -21.39 51.80
CA PHE A 12 -32.62 -22.34 50.84
C PHE A 12 -33.54 -22.53 49.62
N LEU A 13 -34.85 -22.61 49.83
CA LEU A 13 -35.86 -22.67 48.77
C LEU A 13 -35.88 -21.41 47.90
N THR A 14 -35.84 -20.21 48.50
CA THR A 14 -35.81 -18.96 47.71
C THR A 14 -34.52 -18.83 46.90
N ALA A 15 -33.37 -19.26 47.45
CA ALA A 15 -32.11 -19.34 46.70
C ALA A 15 -32.18 -20.34 45.53
N MET A 16 -32.74 -21.54 45.74
CA MET A 16 -32.96 -22.53 44.66
C MET A 16 -33.86 -21.99 43.56
N VAL A 17 -34.97 -21.33 43.90
CA VAL A 17 -35.89 -20.72 42.94
C VAL A 17 -35.20 -19.59 42.16
N ALA A 18 -34.40 -18.74 42.82
CA ALA A 18 -33.64 -17.70 42.16
C ALA A 18 -32.62 -18.26 41.14
N VAL A 19 -31.92 -19.34 41.47
CA VAL A 19 -31.00 -20.03 40.55
C VAL A 19 -31.76 -20.66 39.38
N LEU A 20 -32.90 -21.31 39.62
CA LEU A 20 -33.75 -21.88 38.56
C LEU A 20 -34.29 -20.80 37.62
N LEU A 21 -34.74 -19.66 38.14
CA LEU A 21 -35.16 -18.51 37.33
C LEU A 21 -34.00 -17.92 36.53
N TYR A 22 -32.80 -17.83 37.10
CA TYR A 22 -31.61 -17.36 36.37
C TYR A 22 -31.22 -18.31 35.23
N VAL A 23 -31.28 -19.62 35.46
CA VAL A 23 -31.06 -20.64 34.42
C VAL A 23 -32.16 -20.58 33.35
N LEU A 24 -33.42 -20.39 33.72
CA LEU A 24 -34.52 -20.18 32.77
C LEU A 24 -34.33 -18.92 31.93
N VAL A 25 -33.85 -17.81 32.51
CA VAL A 25 -33.54 -16.58 31.76
C VAL A 25 -32.35 -16.78 30.82
N LEU A 26 -31.32 -17.53 31.23
CA LEU A 26 -30.22 -17.92 30.35
C LEU A 26 -30.66 -18.81 29.20
N LEU A 27 -31.50 -19.82 29.46
CA LEU A 27 -32.07 -20.70 28.44
C LEU A 27 -33.03 -19.95 27.51
N TYR A 28 -33.82 -19.01 28.02
CA TYR A 28 -34.67 -18.13 27.22
C TYR A 28 -33.85 -17.25 26.27
N ARG A 29 -32.76 -16.64 26.78
CA ARG A 29 -31.82 -15.86 25.97
C ARG A 29 -31.07 -16.71 24.95
N TYR A 30 -30.69 -17.94 25.31
CA TYR A 30 -30.06 -18.89 24.40
C TYR A 30 -31.01 -19.31 23.28
N ALA A 31 -32.26 -19.68 23.61
CA ALA A 31 -33.28 -20.04 22.63
C ALA A 31 -33.65 -18.88 21.68
N HIS A 32 -33.72 -17.64 22.19
CA HIS A 32 -33.94 -16.47 21.34
C HIS A 32 -32.70 -16.11 20.49
N SER A 33 -31.48 -16.47 20.93
CA SER A 33 -30.26 -16.27 20.15
C SER A 33 -30.16 -17.18 18.93
N GLU A 34 -30.81 -18.35 18.92
CA GLU A 34 -30.83 -19.24 17.75
C GLU A 34 -31.92 -18.81 16.73
N SER A 35 -33.01 -18.18 17.18
CA SER A 35 -34.09 -17.72 16.27
C SER A 35 -33.70 -16.53 15.37
N GLU A 36 -32.69 -15.73 15.73
CA GLU A 36 -32.24 -14.60 14.90
C GLU A 36 -31.34 -15.02 13.72
N MET A 37 -30.85 -16.27 13.68
CA MET A 37 -29.80 -16.68 12.73
C MET A 37 -30.31 -17.30 11.41
N THR A 38 -31.62 -17.25 11.11
CA THR A 38 -32.20 -17.97 9.94
C THR A 38 -33.09 -17.15 9.00
N VAL A 39 -33.29 -15.84 9.23
CA VAL A 39 -34.12 -15.00 8.36
C VAL A 39 -33.43 -13.67 8.02
N THR A 40 -33.63 -13.22 6.77
CA THR A 40 -33.14 -11.95 6.17
C THR A 40 -31.63 -11.76 5.98
N THR A 41 -31.18 -12.16 4.80
CA THR A 41 -30.25 -11.37 3.99
C THR A 41 -30.68 -9.90 3.84
N GLN A 42 -29.67 -9.01 3.78
CA GLN A 42 -29.63 -7.60 3.31
C GLN A 42 -29.74 -6.47 4.35
N LEU A 43 -28.73 -5.55 4.30
CA LEU A 43 -28.70 -4.12 4.68
C LEU A 43 -29.13 -3.79 6.14
N HIS A 44 -28.27 -3.27 7.03
CA HIS A 44 -27.57 -1.97 6.94
C HIS A 44 -26.47 -1.82 8.03
N ASP A 45 -25.77 -0.67 8.06
CA ASP A 45 -24.73 -0.28 9.04
C ASP A 45 -25.24 0.01 10.48
N ILE A 46 -24.29 0.43 11.36
CA ILE A 46 -24.43 1.02 12.72
C ILE A 46 -24.47 -0.06 13.85
N ASP A 47 -23.56 -0.09 14.84
CA ASP A 47 -22.36 0.73 15.10
C ASP A 47 -21.25 -0.02 15.89
N LEU A 48 -20.13 0.67 16.19
CA LEU A 48 -19.09 0.25 17.14
C LEU A 48 -18.43 1.44 17.88
N HIS A 49 -19.20 2.46 18.26
CA HIS A 49 -18.76 3.61 19.06
C HIS A 49 -19.42 3.62 20.44
N ASP A 50 -18.61 3.54 21.51
CA ASP A 50 -18.80 4.19 22.84
C ASP A 50 -17.85 3.60 23.91
N VAL A 51 -16.54 3.62 23.63
CA VAL A 51 -15.50 3.34 24.65
C VAL A 51 -14.44 4.45 24.60
N TYR A 52 -14.64 5.47 25.43
CA TYR A 52 -13.71 6.60 25.56
C TYR A 52 -12.64 6.32 26.61
N VAL A 53 -11.38 6.24 26.18
CA VAL A 53 -10.21 6.03 27.04
C VAL A 53 -9.50 7.37 27.27
N CYS A 54 -9.51 7.85 28.51
CA CYS A 54 -8.91 9.14 28.88
C CYS A 54 -7.60 8.95 29.68
N PRO A 55 -6.45 9.44 29.19
CA PRO A 55 -5.15 9.22 29.84
C PRO A 55 -4.77 10.27 30.91
N LYS A 56 -5.60 11.29 31.18
CA LYS A 56 -5.29 12.32 32.20
C LYS A 56 -6.54 12.83 32.91
N LYS A 57 -6.44 13.01 34.23
CA LYS A 57 -7.54 13.49 35.11
C LYS A 57 -8.07 14.87 34.71
N GLU A 58 -7.20 15.77 34.24
CA GLU A 58 -7.53 17.14 33.80
C GLU A 58 -8.44 17.19 32.56
N ALA A 59 -8.42 16.14 31.72
CA ALA A 59 -9.24 16.08 30.51
C ALA A 59 -10.66 15.53 30.73
N MET A 60 -11.00 15.08 31.95
CA MET A 60 -12.32 14.49 32.24
C MET A 60 -13.48 15.46 32.00
N ALA A 61 -13.31 16.75 32.32
CA ALA A 61 -14.36 17.76 32.10
C ALA A 61 -14.69 17.98 30.61
N THR A 62 -13.71 17.79 29.73
CA THR A 62 -13.88 17.90 28.28
C THR A 62 -14.56 16.65 27.72
N VAL A 63 -14.13 15.46 28.15
CA VAL A 63 -14.75 14.18 27.73
C VAL A 63 -16.20 14.07 28.22
N ALA A 64 -16.49 14.47 29.46
CA ALA A 64 -17.86 14.48 29.99
C ALA A 64 -18.81 15.41 29.21
N ARG A 65 -18.33 16.56 28.70
CA ARG A 65 -19.13 17.42 27.82
C ARG A 65 -19.42 16.81 26.46
N VAL A 66 -18.49 16.02 25.91
CA VAL A 66 -18.71 15.30 24.64
C VAL A 66 -19.75 14.19 24.84
N CYS A 67 -19.66 13.43 25.93
CA CYS A 67 -20.61 12.36 26.24
C CYS A 67 -22.05 12.84 26.50
N ASN A 68 -22.24 14.05 27.03
CA ASN A 68 -23.57 14.60 27.32
C ASN A 68 -24.37 15.04 26.08
N ASN A 69 -23.76 15.03 24.88
CA ASN A 69 -24.41 15.43 23.62
C ASN A 69 -24.92 14.24 22.79
N HIS A 70 -25.06 13.05 23.40
CA HIS A 70 -25.67 11.87 22.76
C HIS A 70 -26.93 11.45 23.51
N ASP A 71 -28.09 11.64 22.88
CA ASP A 71 -29.41 11.18 23.34
C ASP A 71 -29.50 9.65 23.28
N SER A 72 -28.83 9.00 24.24
CA SER A 72 -28.90 7.57 24.47
C SER A 72 -29.33 7.31 25.91
N THR A 73 -30.25 6.36 26.09
CA THR A 73 -30.87 6.04 27.39
C THR A 73 -29.95 5.23 28.32
N VAL A 74 -28.67 5.08 27.96
CA VAL A 74 -27.67 4.30 28.69
C VAL A 74 -26.41 5.16 28.86
N PRO A 75 -25.95 5.47 30.09
CA PRO A 75 -24.80 6.34 30.29
C PRO A 75 -23.48 5.67 29.84
N PRO A 76 -22.60 6.37 29.11
CA PRO A 76 -21.38 5.80 28.54
C PRO A 76 -20.34 5.45 29.62
N LYS A 77 -19.63 4.34 29.41
CA LYS A 77 -18.73 3.74 30.41
C LYS A 77 -17.29 4.24 30.26
N ILE A 78 -16.94 5.29 31.02
CA ILE A 78 -15.58 5.83 31.06
C ILE A 78 -14.67 4.93 31.92
N VAL A 79 -13.54 4.48 31.36
CA VAL A 79 -12.54 3.65 32.06
C VAL A 79 -11.23 4.42 32.21
N MET A 80 -10.81 4.64 33.46
CA MET A 80 -9.51 5.22 33.78
C MET A 80 -8.43 4.14 33.81
N VAL A 81 -7.27 4.43 33.21
CA VAL A 81 -6.06 3.60 33.32
C VAL A 81 -5.07 4.33 34.25
N PRO A 82 -4.49 3.68 35.27
CA PRO A 82 -3.53 4.33 36.15
C PRO A 82 -2.21 4.60 35.44
N ASP A 83 -1.73 5.85 35.52
CA ASP A 83 -0.40 6.24 35.08
C ASP A 83 0.66 5.49 35.89
N THR A 84 1.26 4.46 35.28
CA THR A 84 2.51 3.89 35.78
C THR A 84 3.67 4.60 35.06
N PRO A 85 4.58 5.29 35.77
CA PRO A 85 5.72 5.90 35.12
C PRO A 85 6.62 4.80 34.53
N PRO A 86 7.21 5.00 33.34
CA PRO A 86 8.26 4.12 32.86
C PRO A 86 9.43 4.16 33.87
N PRO A 87 10.11 3.03 34.13
CA PRO A 87 11.16 2.99 35.14
C PRO A 87 12.33 3.91 34.77
N ASP A 88 12.78 4.70 35.75
CA ASP A 88 13.90 5.64 35.61
C ASP A 88 15.14 4.95 35.05
N TYR A 89 15.64 5.45 33.92
CA TYR A 89 17.01 5.17 33.47
C TYR A 89 18.00 6.00 34.31
N ARG A 90 18.22 5.57 35.55
CA ARG A 90 19.24 6.14 36.42
C ARG A 90 20.61 5.71 35.91
N SER A 91 21.46 6.68 35.60
CA SER A 91 22.84 6.47 35.19
C SER A 91 23.62 5.67 36.25
N LEU A 92 24.17 4.53 35.82
CA LEU A 92 25.19 3.78 36.53
C LEU A 92 26.39 3.59 35.61
N ASP A 93 27.23 4.63 35.57
CA ASP A 93 28.64 4.44 35.28
C ASP A 93 29.25 3.59 36.40
N LEU A 94 29.73 2.40 36.05
CA LEU A 94 30.90 1.70 36.60
C LEU A 94 30.98 0.32 35.97
N ARG A 95 31.59 0.26 34.78
CA ARG A 95 31.95 -1.01 34.13
C ARG A 95 33.29 -1.47 34.74
N PRO A 96 33.41 -2.70 35.29
CA PRO A 96 34.70 -3.19 35.76
C PRO A 96 35.65 -3.38 34.57
N ALA A 97 36.94 -3.09 34.79
CA ALA A 97 37.97 -3.25 33.77
C ALA A 97 38.27 -4.73 33.51
N GLY A 98 38.35 -5.11 32.22
CA GLY A 98 38.77 -6.46 31.82
C GLY A 98 38.21 -6.92 30.48
N SER A 99 39.09 -7.07 29.49
CA SER A 99 38.93 -7.87 28.25
C SER A 99 37.60 -7.76 27.48
N GLY A 100 37.57 -6.91 26.45
CA GLY A 100 36.62 -6.95 25.35
C GLY A 100 37.10 -6.08 24.21
N SER A 101 37.44 -6.66 23.06
CA SER A 101 37.99 -5.95 21.90
C SER A 101 37.02 -4.91 21.33
N PRO A 102 37.49 -3.77 20.79
CA PRO A 102 36.62 -2.78 20.16
C PRO A 102 35.81 -3.37 18.99
N LEU A 103 34.62 -2.82 18.74
CA LEU A 103 33.89 -3.09 17.50
C LEU A 103 34.60 -2.35 16.34
N PRO A 104 34.74 -2.98 15.16
CA PRO A 104 35.49 -2.41 14.05
C PRO A 104 34.80 -1.17 13.46
N SER A 105 35.60 -0.27 12.91
CA SER A 105 35.11 0.97 12.30
C SER A 105 34.38 0.72 10.98
N TYR A 106 33.64 1.72 10.51
CA TYR A 106 32.94 1.66 9.21
C TYR A 106 33.91 1.44 8.03
N GLU A 107 35.15 1.91 8.13
CA GLU A 107 36.19 1.71 7.11
C GLU A 107 36.77 0.29 7.15
N GLU A 108 36.99 -0.29 8.34
CA GLU A 108 37.46 -1.67 8.48
C GLU A 108 36.46 -2.69 7.92
N LEU A 109 35.15 -2.43 8.06
CA LEU A 109 34.11 -3.27 7.46
C LEU A 109 34.17 -3.26 5.92
N MET A 110 34.53 -2.14 5.30
CA MET A 110 34.69 -2.03 3.85
C MET A 110 35.98 -2.71 3.37
N ILE A 111 37.09 -2.58 4.10
CA ILE A 111 38.36 -3.27 3.82
C ILE A 111 38.21 -4.80 3.96
N ASN A 112 37.46 -5.28 4.95
CA ASN A 112 37.20 -6.71 5.13
C ASN A 112 36.32 -7.31 4.03
N SER A 113 35.39 -6.52 3.44
CA SER A 113 34.66 -6.92 2.22
C SER A 113 35.61 -7.07 1.02
N ALA A 114 36.58 -6.17 0.86
CA ALA A 114 37.55 -6.20 -0.24
C ALA A 114 38.63 -7.29 -0.09
N ARG A 115 38.95 -7.70 1.14
CA ARG A 115 39.84 -8.84 1.42
C ARG A 115 39.20 -10.21 1.14
N SER A 116 37.87 -10.30 1.10
CA SER A 116 37.17 -11.55 0.81
C SER A 116 37.25 -12.02 -0.66
N THR A 117 37.81 -11.21 -1.56
CA THR A 117 37.91 -11.52 -3.00
C THR A 117 39.33 -11.79 -3.50
N VAL A 118 40.32 -11.92 -2.61
CA VAL A 118 41.72 -12.22 -2.98
C VAL A 118 42.25 -13.40 -2.15
N THR A 119 41.69 -14.59 -2.41
CA THR A 119 42.36 -15.84 -2.05
C THR A 119 43.33 -16.20 -3.18
N PHE A 120 44.63 -16.07 -2.92
CA PHE A 120 45.65 -16.63 -3.82
C PHE A 120 45.48 -18.15 -3.89
N MET A 121 45.35 -18.70 -5.10
CA MET A 121 45.46 -20.13 -5.31
C MET A 121 46.94 -20.52 -5.25
N THR A 122 47.35 -21.18 -4.16
CA THR A 122 48.65 -21.86 -4.11
C THR A 122 48.56 -23.18 -4.84
N VAL A 123 49.51 -23.42 -5.75
CA VAL A 123 49.60 -24.66 -6.54
C VAL A 123 50.33 -25.72 -5.72
N GLU A 124 49.58 -26.55 -5.01
CA GLU A 124 49.99 -27.88 -4.53
C GLU A 124 48.79 -28.54 -3.82
N ASP A 125 48.14 -29.49 -4.51
CA ASP A 125 47.33 -30.63 -4.00
C ASP A 125 46.53 -31.22 -5.18
N VAL A 126 47.24 -31.92 -6.07
CA VAL A 126 46.63 -32.66 -7.19
C VAL A 126 46.27 -34.07 -6.73
N GLU A 127 45.17 -34.20 -5.98
CA GLU A 127 44.49 -35.49 -5.83
C GLU A 127 43.51 -35.69 -6.99
N MET A 128 43.90 -36.56 -7.91
CA MET A 128 43.07 -37.02 -9.03
C MET A 128 41.84 -37.75 -8.49
N ARG A 129 40.67 -37.10 -8.49
CA ARG A 129 39.38 -37.80 -8.45
C ARG A 129 38.85 -37.93 -9.87
N ASP A 130 38.49 -39.14 -10.25
CA ASP A 130 37.96 -39.45 -11.56
C ASP A 130 36.73 -38.60 -11.87
N VAL A 131 36.89 -37.68 -12.84
CA VAL A 131 35.80 -36.88 -13.37
C VAL A 131 34.94 -37.80 -14.23
N GLN A 132 34.00 -38.49 -13.60
CA GLN A 132 32.81 -38.98 -14.29
C GLN A 132 32.11 -37.74 -14.85
N GLY A 133 32.11 -37.62 -16.18
CA GLY A 133 31.65 -36.41 -16.83
C GLY A 133 30.20 -36.08 -16.46
N GLU A 134 29.98 -34.92 -15.86
CA GLU A 134 28.68 -34.30 -15.88
C GLU A 134 28.34 -34.01 -17.34
N GLU A 135 27.42 -34.82 -17.90
CA GLU A 135 26.83 -34.56 -19.20
C GLU A 135 26.37 -33.10 -19.25
N SER A 136 26.78 -32.37 -20.30
CA SER A 136 26.46 -30.96 -20.45
C SER A 136 24.95 -30.78 -20.53
N ALA A 137 24.32 -30.49 -19.39
CA ALA A 137 22.88 -30.27 -19.29
C ALA A 137 22.50 -29.17 -20.29
N ALA A 138 21.54 -29.48 -21.16
CA ALA A 138 21.12 -28.59 -22.23
C ALA A 138 20.77 -27.19 -21.67
N PRO A 139 21.08 -26.10 -22.39
CA PRO A 139 20.79 -24.74 -21.93
C PRO A 139 19.33 -24.63 -21.46
N PRO A 140 19.09 -24.17 -20.21
CA PRO A 140 17.75 -24.24 -19.64
C PRO A 140 16.79 -23.36 -20.43
N GLU A 141 15.68 -23.94 -20.87
CA GLU A 141 14.74 -23.29 -21.79
C GLU A 141 14.38 -21.86 -21.33
N PRO A 142 14.39 -20.87 -22.23
CA PRO A 142 14.04 -19.49 -21.87
C PRO A 142 12.59 -19.41 -21.40
N PHE A 143 12.31 -18.51 -20.46
CA PHE A 143 10.93 -18.26 -20.05
C PHE A 143 10.16 -17.51 -21.15
N PRO A 144 8.83 -17.71 -21.27
CA PRO A 144 8.01 -16.83 -22.09
C PRO A 144 8.10 -15.39 -21.57
N THR A 145 8.04 -14.42 -22.49
CA THR A 145 8.18 -13.00 -22.16
C THR A 145 7.16 -12.55 -21.11
N ILE A 146 7.65 -12.03 -19.99
CA ILE A 146 6.83 -11.55 -18.87
C ILE A 146 6.68 -10.05 -19.01
N SER A 147 5.45 -9.56 -19.25
CA SER A 147 5.15 -8.14 -19.05
C SER A 147 4.77 -7.87 -17.60
N ILE A 148 5.65 -7.15 -16.91
CA ILE A 148 5.49 -6.71 -15.53
C ILE A 148 4.41 -5.61 -15.47
N LEU A 149 4.43 -4.68 -16.42
CA LEU A 149 3.47 -3.57 -16.45
C LEU A 149 2.03 -4.07 -16.67
N GLN A 150 1.82 -5.02 -17.59
CA GLN A 150 0.51 -5.62 -17.82
C GLN A 150 0.00 -6.33 -16.56
N LEU A 151 0.82 -7.22 -15.98
CA LEU A 151 0.47 -7.98 -14.78
C LEU A 151 0.10 -7.07 -13.59
N VAL A 152 0.80 -5.96 -13.42
CA VAL A 152 0.50 -4.96 -12.39
C VAL A 152 -0.81 -4.22 -12.69
N LYS A 153 -1.00 -3.71 -13.91
CA LYS A 153 -2.19 -2.93 -14.28
C LYS A 153 -3.47 -3.78 -14.22
N GLU A 154 -3.43 -5.03 -14.68
CA GLU A 154 -4.56 -5.97 -14.57
C GLU A 154 -4.92 -6.23 -13.10
N ALA A 155 -3.94 -6.55 -12.26
CA ALA A 155 -4.15 -6.79 -10.83
C ALA A 155 -4.70 -5.55 -10.10
N GLN A 156 -4.22 -4.35 -10.44
CA GLN A 156 -4.72 -3.09 -9.90
C GLN A 156 -6.20 -2.86 -10.27
N GLN A 157 -6.56 -3.01 -11.56
CA GLN A 157 -7.94 -2.79 -12.03
C GLN A 157 -8.93 -3.81 -11.46
N GLN A 158 -8.55 -5.09 -11.38
CA GLN A 158 -9.41 -6.15 -10.86
C GLN A 158 -9.66 -6.09 -9.34
N HIS A 159 -8.72 -5.52 -8.57
CA HIS A 159 -8.71 -5.69 -7.10
C HIS A 159 -8.81 -4.37 -6.31
N GLY A 160 -9.49 -3.37 -6.88
CA GLY A 160 -10.01 -2.21 -6.15
C GLY A 160 -9.57 -0.86 -6.70
N LEU A 161 -8.48 -0.78 -7.48
CA LEU A 161 -7.97 0.52 -7.93
C LEU A 161 -8.89 1.21 -8.94
N ARG A 162 -9.79 0.46 -9.61
CA ARG A 162 -10.90 1.02 -10.40
C ARG A 162 -11.81 1.97 -9.59
N HIS A 163 -11.88 1.78 -8.27
CA HIS A 163 -12.68 2.59 -7.34
C HIS A 163 -11.82 3.41 -6.37
N GLY A 164 -10.48 3.41 -6.52
CA GLY A 164 -9.55 4.07 -5.60
C GLY A 164 -9.19 3.29 -4.33
N ASP A 165 -9.66 2.04 -4.15
CA ASP A 165 -9.47 1.26 -2.92
C ASP A 165 -8.04 0.70 -2.74
N TYR A 166 -7.10 1.54 -2.33
CA TYR A 166 -5.71 1.12 -2.09
C TYR A 166 -5.57 0.04 -1.00
N ASN A 167 -6.39 0.08 0.07
CA ASN A 167 -6.35 -0.94 1.12
C ASN A 167 -6.77 -2.32 0.59
N ARG A 168 -7.80 -2.39 -0.25
CA ARG A 168 -8.30 -3.63 -0.85
C ARG A 168 -7.22 -4.27 -1.74
N TYR A 169 -6.57 -3.46 -2.57
CA TYR A 169 -5.46 -3.92 -3.39
C TYR A 169 -4.25 -4.38 -2.57
N ARG A 170 -3.93 -3.69 -1.46
CA ARG A 170 -2.88 -4.09 -0.51
C ARG A 170 -3.16 -5.47 0.13
N VAL A 171 -4.40 -5.74 0.53
CA VAL A 171 -4.82 -7.04 1.09
C VAL A 171 -4.70 -8.13 0.02
N TYR A 172 -5.23 -7.89 -1.19
CA TYR A 172 -5.04 -8.80 -2.32
C TYR A 172 -3.57 -9.16 -2.55
N CYS A 173 -2.67 -8.17 -2.57
CA CYS A 173 -1.23 -8.42 -2.75
C CYS A 173 -0.67 -9.32 -1.62
N ALA A 174 -1.10 -9.13 -0.37
CA ALA A 174 -0.70 -10.00 0.73
C ALA A 174 -1.18 -11.45 0.57
N ASP A 175 -2.41 -11.66 0.09
CA ASP A 175 -2.98 -12.98 -0.16
C ASP A 175 -2.41 -13.65 -1.41
N LYS A 176 -2.12 -12.89 -2.47
CA LYS A 176 -1.40 -13.34 -3.66
C LYS A 176 0.01 -13.82 -3.27
N LEU A 177 0.74 -13.05 -2.48
CA LEU A 177 2.04 -13.44 -1.92
C LEU A 177 1.95 -14.72 -1.09
N ARG A 178 0.92 -14.87 -0.24
CA ARG A 178 0.71 -16.10 0.55
C ARG A 178 0.53 -17.31 -0.36
N ARG A 179 -0.37 -17.21 -1.35
CA ARG A 179 -0.67 -18.27 -2.33
C ARG A 179 0.56 -18.66 -3.16
N VAL A 180 1.31 -17.69 -3.69
CA VAL A 180 2.52 -17.96 -4.49
C VAL A 180 3.63 -18.59 -3.63
N ARG A 181 3.85 -18.12 -2.39
CA ARG A 181 4.81 -18.74 -1.46
C ARG A 181 4.45 -20.18 -1.11
N SER A 182 3.17 -20.49 -0.91
CA SER A 182 2.70 -21.86 -0.69
C SER A 182 2.88 -22.74 -1.95
N ALA A 183 2.50 -22.25 -3.13
CA ALA A 183 2.62 -22.98 -4.39
C ALA A 183 4.08 -23.35 -4.73
N LEU A 184 5.02 -22.44 -4.45
CA LEU A 184 6.47 -22.66 -4.66
C LEU A 184 7.17 -23.36 -3.49
N LYS A 185 6.46 -23.72 -2.41
CA LYS A 185 7.06 -24.24 -1.16
C LYS A 185 8.17 -23.33 -0.61
N VAL A 186 8.04 -22.02 -0.82
CA VAL A 186 8.89 -20.94 -0.27
C VAL A 186 8.15 -20.25 0.88
N THR A 187 7.61 -21.05 1.78
CA THR A 187 7.05 -20.59 3.05
C THR A 187 8.18 -20.21 4.01
N ASN A 188 7.95 -19.20 4.86
CA ASN A 188 8.89 -18.86 5.91
C ASN A 188 8.83 -19.93 7.00
N ALA A 189 9.99 -20.35 7.51
CA ALA A 189 10.04 -21.38 8.54
C ALA A 189 9.81 -20.75 9.91
N HIS A 190 8.82 -21.28 10.64
CA HIS A 190 8.64 -21.01 12.06
C HIS A 190 9.22 -22.19 12.84
N LYS A 191 10.49 -22.09 13.24
CA LYS A 191 11.12 -23.13 14.08
C LYS A 191 10.58 -22.98 15.51
N CYS A 192 9.55 -23.73 15.84
CA CYS A 192 9.10 -23.92 17.22
C CYS A 192 10.07 -24.88 17.93
N MET A 193 10.68 -24.41 19.01
CA MET A 193 11.35 -25.29 19.98
C MET A 193 10.41 -25.44 21.18
N LYS A 194 10.33 -26.65 21.75
CA LYS A 194 9.34 -27.03 22.79
C LYS A 194 9.31 -26.11 24.04
N ARG A 195 10.32 -25.26 24.23
CA ARG A 195 10.47 -24.32 25.37
C ARG A 195 10.78 -22.86 24.96
N HIS A 196 10.75 -22.51 23.66
CA HIS A 196 11.01 -21.14 23.19
C HIS A 196 9.97 -20.67 22.17
N LYS A 197 9.65 -19.37 22.20
CA LYS A 197 8.81 -18.72 21.17
C LYS A 197 9.40 -18.99 19.79
N ALA A 198 8.55 -19.36 18.83
CA ALA A 198 8.99 -19.83 17.51
C ALA A 198 9.83 -18.76 16.80
N LYS A 199 11.08 -19.09 16.45
CA LYS A 199 11.97 -18.15 15.76
C LYS A 199 11.58 -18.09 14.29
N PHE A 200 11.24 -16.89 13.82
CA PHE A 200 10.96 -16.63 12.41
C PHE A 200 12.26 -16.69 11.62
N ALA A 201 12.34 -17.62 10.67
CA ALA A 201 13.41 -17.70 9.68
C ALA A 201 12.82 -17.34 8.30
N LYS A 202 13.19 -16.16 7.81
CA LYS A 202 12.83 -15.69 6.46
C LYS A 202 13.52 -16.58 5.43
N LYS A 203 12.75 -17.27 4.58
CA LYS A 203 13.32 -17.98 3.43
C LYS A 203 13.58 -16.94 2.34
N ALA A 204 14.85 -16.68 2.05
CA ALA A 204 15.24 -15.80 0.96
C ALA A 204 14.91 -16.44 -0.40
N VAL A 205 14.61 -15.61 -1.40
CA VAL A 205 14.57 -16.06 -2.81
C VAL A 205 16.00 -15.98 -3.32
N ALA A 206 16.66 -17.12 -3.47
CA ALA A 206 17.98 -17.22 -4.09
C ALA A 206 17.86 -17.19 -5.62
N VAL A 207 18.95 -16.82 -6.32
CA VAL A 207 19.02 -16.87 -7.79
C VAL A 207 18.85 -18.32 -8.28
N GLU A 208 19.49 -19.28 -7.62
CA GLU A 208 19.37 -20.71 -7.93
C GLU A 208 17.93 -21.28 -7.82
N ALA A 209 17.03 -20.60 -7.12
CA ALA A 209 15.64 -21.03 -6.97
C ALA A 209 14.77 -20.64 -8.18
N PHE A 210 15.30 -19.97 -9.21
CA PHE A 210 14.54 -19.39 -10.31
C PHE A 210 14.15 -20.43 -11.39
N SER A 211 13.53 -21.53 -10.96
CA SER A 211 13.02 -22.60 -11.83
C SER A 211 11.75 -22.20 -12.59
N ASP A 212 10.88 -21.42 -11.94
CA ASP A 212 9.55 -21.03 -12.41
C ASP A 212 9.44 -19.52 -12.66
N MET A 213 8.68 -19.14 -13.68
CA MET A 213 8.20 -17.75 -13.88
C MET A 213 7.53 -17.16 -12.62
N ARG A 214 6.90 -17.99 -11.79
CA ARG A 214 6.20 -17.57 -10.56
C ARG A 214 7.13 -16.93 -9.52
N TYR A 215 8.45 -17.15 -9.60
CA TYR A 215 9.42 -16.49 -8.71
C TYR A 215 9.50 -14.98 -8.92
N VAL A 216 9.28 -14.47 -10.15
CA VAL A 216 9.18 -13.02 -10.44
C VAL A 216 8.03 -12.36 -9.67
N GLN A 217 6.91 -13.08 -9.52
CA GLN A 217 5.72 -12.57 -8.84
C GLN A 217 5.97 -12.33 -7.33
N LEU A 218 6.92 -13.02 -6.72
CA LEU A 218 7.19 -12.90 -5.27
C LEU A 218 7.74 -11.53 -4.86
N PRO A 219 8.85 -11.00 -5.41
CA PRO A 219 9.28 -9.65 -5.10
C PRO A 219 8.34 -8.61 -5.75
N LEU A 220 7.77 -8.85 -6.94
CA LEU A 220 6.86 -7.91 -7.60
C LEU A 220 5.62 -7.57 -6.73
N PHE A 221 4.87 -8.57 -6.25
CA PHE A 221 3.71 -8.30 -5.39
C PHE A 221 4.11 -7.83 -3.98
N GLU A 222 5.37 -8.03 -3.55
CA GLU A 222 5.90 -7.42 -2.32
C GLU A 222 6.17 -5.92 -2.53
N VAL A 223 6.67 -5.50 -3.70
CA VAL A 223 6.77 -4.08 -4.12
C VAL A 223 5.38 -3.44 -4.18
N GLU A 224 4.46 -4.02 -4.95
CA GLU A 224 3.08 -3.49 -5.09
C GLU A 224 2.37 -3.37 -3.74
N ARG A 225 2.55 -4.34 -2.83
CA ARG A 225 2.01 -4.24 -1.46
C ARG A 225 2.55 -3.04 -0.68
N ARG A 226 3.82 -2.68 -0.85
CA ARG A 226 4.43 -1.50 -0.21
C ARG A 226 4.00 -0.20 -0.88
N TRP A 227 3.88 -0.20 -2.20
CA TRP A 227 3.37 0.93 -2.97
C TRP A 227 1.90 1.22 -2.61
N ALA A 228 1.04 0.19 -2.60
CA ALA A 228 -0.37 0.32 -2.18
C ALA A 228 -0.51 0.81 -0.73
N GLN A 229 0.34 0.34 0.19
CA GLN A 229 0.41 0.87 1.56
C GLN A 229 0.79 2.36 1.59
N ALA A 230 1.72 2.79 0.74
CA ALA A 230 2.12 4.19 0.66
C ALA A 230 0.99 5.06 0.09
N MET A 231 0.36 4.64 -1.01
CA MET A 231 -0.76 5.37 -1.61
C MET A 231 -1.97 5.44 -0.67
N ASN A 232 -2.28 4.37 0.07
CA ASN A 232 -3.32 4.42 1.11
C ASN A 232 -2.98 5.40 2.24
N CYS A 233 -1.70 5.53 2.61
CA CYS A 233 -1.26 6.56 3.56
C CYS A 233 -1.26 7.97 2.93
N LYS A 234 -1.19 8.09 1.60
CA LYS A 234 -1.26 9.35 0.87
C LYS A 234 -2.68 9.88 0.80
N THR A 235 -3.66 9.05 0.44
CA THR A 235 -5.09 9.42 0.49
C THR A 235 -5.49 9.82 1.92
N ALA A 236 -5.11 9.04 2.93
CA ALA A 236 -5.40 9.39 4.32
C ALA A 236 -4.72 10.68 4.84
N LEU A 237 -3.70 11.20 4.13
CA LEU A 237 -3.08 12.50 4.40
C LEU A 237 -3.83 13.67 3.76
N GLU A 238 -4.61 13.41 2.71
CA GLU A 238 -5.50 14.38 2.07
C GLU A 238 -6.69 14.67 2.99
N ASP A 239 -7.25 13.62 3.63
CA ASP A 239 -8.31 13.75 4.65
C ASP A 239 -7.80 14.40 5.96
N ASN A 240 -6.66 13.92 6.48
CA ASN A 240 -6.16 14.28 7.81
C ASN A 240 -4.62 14.37 7.81
N PRO A 241 -4.00 15.56 7.71
CA PRO A 241 -2.56 15.70 7.49
C PRO A 241 -1.71 15.41 8.75
N THR A 242 -1.52 14.14 9.11
CA THR A 242 -0.69 13.75 10.27
C THR A 242 0.78 13.49 9.90
N SER A 243 1.71 13.98 10.72
CA SER A 243 3.14 13.68 10.55
C SER A 243 3.43 12.16 10.55
N ARG A 244 2.70 11.37 11.35
CA ARG A 244 2.83 9.92 11.45
C ARG A 244 2.55 9.21 10.11
N GLN A 245 1.44 9.55 9.44
CA GLN A 245 1.13 8.97 8.12
C GLN A 245 2.16 9.37 7.06
N ARG A 246 2.67 10.61 7.09
CA ARG A 246 3.73 11.06 6.15
C ARG A 246 5.02 10.26 6.29
N HIS A 247 5.42 9.97 7.53
CA HIS A 247 6.56 9.07 7.80
C HIS A 247 6.25 7.63 7.38
N ALA A 248 5.04 7.11 7.63
CA ALA A 248 4.64 5.77 7.21
C ALA A 248 4.61 5.60 5.68
N MET A 249 4.12 6.61 4.95
CA MET A 249 4.14 6.67 3.48
C MET A 249 5.57 6.60 2.94
N ARG A 250 6.44 7.54 3.36
CA ARG A 250 7.84 7.60 2.93
C ARG A 250 8.61 6.32 3.26
N ASN A 251 8.41 5.75 4.46
CA ASN A 251 9.03 4.48 4.85
C ASN A 251 8.51 3.28 4.05
N SER A 252 7.26 3.31 3.60
CA SER A 252 6.70 2.26 2.74
C SER A 252 7.27 2.35 1.32
N LEU A 253 7.39 3.56 0.76
CA LEU A 253 8.04 3.80 -0.54
C LEU A 253 9.52 3.40 -0.55
N LYS A 254 10.30 3.79 0.47
CA LYS A 254 11.71 3.36 0.60
C LYS A 254 11.86 1.83 0.63
N LYS A 255 10.93 1.12 1.28
CA LYS A 255 10.88 -0.36 1.28
C LYS A 255 10.45 -0.94 -0.07
N ALA A 256 9.57 -0.27 -0.82
CA ALA A 256 9.21 -0.66 -2.18
C ALA A 256 10.46 -0.68 -3.09
N VAL A 257 11.31 0.36 -3.02
CA VAL A 257 12.57 0.42 -3.79
C VAL A 257 13.55 -0.71 -3.40
N GLN A 258 13.67 -1.06 -2.12
CA GLN A 258 14.49 -2.20 -1.69
C GLN A 258 14.03 -3.53 -2.30
N HIS A 259 12.71 -3.75 -2.34
CA HIS A 259 12.14 -4.94 -2.96
C HIS A 259 12.27 -4.92 -4.49
N VAL A 260 12.17 -3.75 -5.15
CA VAL A 260 12.32 -3.66 -6.60
C VAL A 260 13.78 -3.81 -7.05
N ALA A 261 14.74 -3.34 -6.27
CA ALA A 261 16.16 -3.63 -6.49
C ALA A 261 16.48 -5.12 -6.33
N THR A 262 15.77 -5.82 -5.43
CA THR A 262 15.86 -7.29 -5.30
C THR A 262 15.23 -8.01 -6.51
N LEU A 263 14.11 -7.50 -7.04
CA LEU A 263 13.53 -8.02 -8.29
C LEU A 263 14.51 -7.80 -9.47
N GLU A 264 15.08 -6.61 -9.57
CA GLU A 264 16.02 -6.23 -10.64
C GLU A 264 17.30 -7.08 -10.62
N SER A 265 17.88 -7.36 -9.44
CA SER A 265 19.05 -8.24 -9.34
C SER A 265 18.74 -9.69 -9.72
N LEU A 266 17.59 -10.23 -9.29
CA LEU A 266 17.14 -11.57 -9.66
C LEU A 266 16.90 -11.71 -11.17
N VAL A 267 16.22 -10.74 -11.79
CA VAL A 267 15.91 -10.74 -13.23
C VAL A 267 17.17 -10.51 -14.08
N LYS A 268 18.15 -9.72 -13.60
CA LYS A 268 19.46 -9.54 -14.26
C LYS A 268 20.33 -10.79 -14.17
N ALA A 269 20.39 -11.43 -13.00
CA ALA A 269 21.20 -12.63 -12.78
C ALA A 269 20.65 -13.86 -13.51
N SER A 270 19.34 -13.93 -13.75
CA SER A 270 18.73 -15.03 -14.50
C SER A 270 19.09 -15.00 -16.00
N PRO A 271 19.76 -16.03 -16.54
CA PRO A 271 20.01 -16.13 -17.99
C PRO A 271 18.71 -16.43 -18.76
N ARG A 272 17.73 -17.07 -18.10
CA ARG A 272 16.45 -17.50 -18.69
C ARG A 272 15.44 -16.36 -18.91
N CYS A 273 15.73 -15.15 -18.44
CA CYS A 273 14.85 -13.99 -18.59
C CYS A 273 15.18 -13.17 -19.84
N ASP A 274 14.15 -12.92 -20.65
CA ASP A 274 14.21 -12.13 -21.89
C ASP A 274 14.71 -10.70 -21.68
N ALA A 275 15.33 -10.14 -22.74
CA ALA A 275 15.73 -8.73 -22.82
C ALA A 275 14.57 -7.73 -22.56
N PRO A 276 13.38 -7.84 -23.20
CA PRO A 276 12.23 -6.99 -22.87
C PRO A 276 11.82 -7.05 -21.39
N THR A 277 11.77 -8.24 -20.78
CA THR A 277 11.45 -8.37 -19.34
C THR A 277 12.51 -7.73 -18.45
N LYS A 278 13.80 -7.83 -18.80
CA LYS A 278 14.91 -7.14 -18.13
C LYS A 278 14.76 -5.61 -18.22
N LEU A 279 14.41 -5.07 -19.40
CA LEU A 279 14.18 -3.64 -19.61
C LEU A 279 12.93 -3.13 -18.90
N GLU A 280 11.81 -3.86 -18.93
CA GLU A 280 10.60 -3.54 -18.17
C GLU A 280 10.89 -3.45 -16.67
N CYS A 281 11.64 -4.42 -16.14
CA CYS A 281 12.03 -4.45 -14.73
C CYS A 281 12.89 -3.23 -14.35
N GLN A 282 13.82 -2.82 -15.23
CA GLN A 282 14.63 -1.62 -15.04
C GLN A 282 13.78 -0.34 -15.10
N ALA A 283 12.84 -0.24 -16.04
CA ALA A 283 11.92 0.90 -16.16
C ALA A 283 11.02 1.04 -14.91
N TYR A 284 10.49 -0.07 -14.40
CA TYR A 284 9.69 -0.11 -13.17
C TYR A 284 10.51 0.24 -11.92
N SER A 285 11.77 -0.20 -11.86
CA SER A 285 12.74 0.15 -10.81
C SER A 285 13.04 1.66 -10.79
N LEU A 286 13.33 2.24 -11.96
CA LEU A 286 13.58 3.69 -12.13
C LEU A 286 12.34 4.53 -11.85
N TRP A 287 11.16 4.09 -12.30
CA TRP A 287 9.89 4.75 -11.99
C TRP A 287 9.67 4.84 -10.47
N LEU A 288 9.80 3.73 -9.74
CA LEU A 288 9.63 3.72 -8.29
C LEU A 288 10.67 4.60 -7.57
N LYS A 289 11.95 4.56 -7.99
CA LYS A 289 12.99 5.46 -7.45
C LYS A 289 12.60 6.93 -7.65
N GLY A 290 12.12 7.29 -8.84
CA GLY A 290 11.61 8.61 -9.16
C GLY A 290 10.43 9.05 -8.29
N ILE A 291 9.45 8.16 -8.06
CA ILE A 291 8.33 8.41 -7.13
C ILE A 291 8.82 8.65 -5.69
N VAL A 292 9.85 7.93 -5.22
CA VAL A 292 10.38 8.13 -3.86
C VAL A 292 11.09 9.48 -3.75
N ALA A 293 11.94 9.84 -4.71
CA ALA A 293 12.61 11.14 -4.74
C ALA A 293 11.60 12.30 -4.82
N PHE A 294 10.55 12.15 -5.64
CA PHE A 294 9.44 13.10 -5.75
C PHE A 294 8.74 13.34 -4.39
N GLU A 295 8.38 12.29 -3.66
CA GLU A 295 7.74 12.38 -2.32
C GLU A 295 8.70 12.85 -1.20
N LEU A 296 10.02 12.82 -1.47
CA LEU A 296 11.05 13.44 -0.63
C LEU A 296 11.30 14.93 -0.98
N ARG A 297 10.79 15.41 -2.12
CA ARG A 297 11.05 16.74 -2.72
C ARG A 297 12.47 16.91 -3.28
N GLU A 298 13.10 15.81 -3.68
CA GLU A 298 14.41 15.76 -4.33
C GLU A 298 14.20 15.90 -5.86
N TRP A 299 13.83 17.10 -6.32
CA TRP A 299 13.29 17.32 -7.67
C TRP A 299 14.25 16.95 -8.81
N SER A 300 15.55 17.20 -8.67
CA SER A 300 16.59 16.85 -9.66
C SER A 300 16.66 15.33 -9.86
N SER A 301 16.98 14.59 -8.79
CA SER A 301 17.03 13.12 -8.73
C SER A 301 15.72 12.45 -9.19
N ALA A 302 14.58 13.04 -8.83
CA ALA A 302 13.26 12.61 -9.30
C ALA A 302 13.12 12.78 -10.81
N SER A 303 13.49 13.95 -11.36
CA SER A 303 13.39 14.24 -12.79
C SER A 303 14.28 13.32 -13.62
N GLU A 304 15.50 13.05 -13.19
CA GLU A 304 16.44 12.14 -13.88
C GLU A 304 15.90 10.71 -13.91
N SER A 305 15.48 10.19 -12.76
CA SER A 305 14.93 8.83 -12.62
C SER A 305 13.65 8.64 -13.44
N LEU A 306 12.74 9.63 -13.42
CA LEU A 306 11.49 9.59 -14.19
C LEU A 306 11.73 9.77 -15.70
N LYS A 307 12.68 10.63 -16.13
CA LYS A 307 13.07 10.76 -17.55
C LYS A 307 13.67 9.47 -18.07
N ALA A 308 14.58 8.85 -17.31
CA ALA A 308 15.16 7.55 -17.66
C ALA A 308 14.08 6.45 -17.78
N ALA A 309 13.12 6.40 -16.86
CA ALA A 309 11.99 5.47 -16.95
C ALA A 309 11.12 5.73 -18.20
N ARG A 310 10.80 6.99 -18.51
CA ARG A 310 10.01 7.38 -19.69
C ARG A 310 10.68 6.94 -20.99
N VAL A 311 11.98 7.21 -21.15
CA VAL A 311 12.76 6.83 -22.34
C VAL A 311 12.80 5.31 -22.56
N ILE A 312 12.86 4.50 -21.50
CA ILE A 312 12.81 3.04 -21.64
C ILE A 312 11.41 2.59 -22.08
N TYR A 313 10.33 3.13 -21.49
CA TYR A 313 8.97 2.80 -21.90
C TYR A 313 8.64 3.27 -23.33
N GLU A 314 9.15 4.42 -23.78
CA GLU A 314 9.04 4.89 -25.16
C GLU A 314 9.73 3.92 -26.15
N LYS A 315 10.95 3.47 -25.81
CA LYS A 315 11.69 2.47 -26.63
C LYS A 315 10.98 1.12 -26.64
N LEU A 316 10.43 0.66 -25.51
CA LEU A 316 9.64 -0.56 -25.45
C LEU A 316 8.34 -0.46 -26.25
N ALA A 317 7.66 0.70 -26.24
CA ALA A 317 6.48 0.94 -27.06
C ALA A 317 6.78 0.85 -28.57
N ALA A 318 7.90 1.44 -29.02
CA ALA A 318 8.31 1.39 -30.41
C ALA A 318 8.79 -0.01 -30.87
N ALA A 319 9.39 -0.79 -29.98
CA ALA A 319 9.90 -2.13 -30.29
C ALA A 319 8.86 -3.26 -30.21
N THR A 320 7.67 -3.00 -29.63
CA THR A 320 6.67 -4.03 -29.36
C THR A 320 5.60 -4.09 -30.47
N PRO A 321 5.47 -5.21 -31.22
CA PRO A 321 4.47 -5.32 -32.29
C PRO A 321 3.02 -5.45 -31.76
N ASN A 322 2.84 -5.82 -30.49
CA ASN A 322 1.52 -5.93 -29.88
C ASN A 322 0.98 -4.55 -29.50
N SER A 323 -0.05 -4.09 -30.24
CA SER A 323 -0.76 -2.83 -30.01
C SER A 323 -1.25 -2.63 -28.56
N VAL A 324 -1.71 -3.69 -27.89
CA VAL A 324 -2.22 -3.59 -26.51
C VAL A 324 -1.09 -3.24 -25.53
N LEU A 325 0.07 -3.88 -25.66
CA LEU A 325 1.25 -3.60 -24.84
C LEU A 325 1.84 -2.22 -25.16
N ALA A 326 1.96 -1.86 -26.45
CA ALA A 326 2.41 -0.54 -26.87
C ALA A 326 1.53 0.60 -26.30
N ASN A 327 0.21 0.39 -26.29
CA ASN A 327 -0.75 1.31 -25.66
C ASN A 327 -0.57 1.39 -24.13
N LEU A 328 -0.28 0.28 -23.44
CA LEU A 328 0.01 0.28 -22.00
C LEU A 328 1.29 1.06 -21.64
N TYR A 329 2.39 0.87 -22.39
CA TYR A 329 3.62 1.65 -22.19
C TYR A 329 3.38 3.14 -22.50
N THR A 330 2.69 3.45 -23.60
CA THR A 330 2.34 4.83 -23.97
C THR A 330 1.47 5.50 -22.90
N ALA A 331 0.49 4.79 -22.35
CA ALA A 331 -0.30 5.26 -21.21
C ALA A 331 0.55 5.50 -19.96
N LYS A 332 1.56 4.65 -19.69
CA LYS A 332 2.49 4.85 -18.57
C LYS A 332 3.40 6.07 -18.78
N CYS A 333 3.83 6.36 -20.01
CA CYS A 333 4.54 7.60 -20.34
C CYS A 333 3.67 8.84 -20.08
N ARG A 334 2.37 8.79 -20.46
CA ARG A 334 1.39 9.84 -20.15
C ARG A 334 1.16 10.01 -18.64
N GLU A 335 1.17 8.93 -17.86
CA GLU A 335 1.06 8.95 -16.39
C GLU A 335 2.28 9.63 -15.72
N ILE A 336 3.47 9.46 -16.27
CA ILE A 336 4.73 10.06 -15.75
C ILE A 336 4.85 11.54 -16.11
N GLN A 337 4.27 11.99 -17.24
CA GLN A 337 4.50 13.33 -17.77
C GLN A 337 4.09 14.50 -16.83
N PRO A 338 2.97 14.47 -16.08
CA PRO A 338 2.64 15.51 -15.10
C PRO A 338 3.66 15.61 -13.95
N GLN A 339 4.18 14.46 -13.50
CA GLN A 339 5.20 14.42 -12.45
C GLN A 339 6.51 15.05 -12.92
N LEU A 340 6.90 14.80 -14.18
CA LEU A 340 8.05 15.44 -14.81
C LEU A 340 7.91 16.96 -14.90
N ARG A 341 6.78 17.47 -15.41
CA ARG A 341 6.53 18.92 -15.48
C ARG A 341 6.66 19.60 -14.11
N LEU A 342 6.14 18.96 -13.06
CA LEU A 342 6.24 19.46 -11.69
C LEU A 342 7.66 19.36 -11.12
N CYS A 343 8.44 18.32 -11.47
CA CYS A 343 9.86 18.28 -11.11
C CYS A 343 10.65 19.38 -11.83
N GLU A 344 10.39 19.62 -13.11
CA GLU A 344 11.06 20.65 -13.90
C GLU A 344 10.78 22.04 -13.33
N PHE A 345 9.51 22.39 -13.11
CA PHE A 345 9.09 23.64 -12.48
C PHE A 345 9.74 23.89 -11.09
N ASN A 346 9.90 22.85 -10.26
CA ASN A 346 10.51 22.99 -8.93
C ASN A 346 12.05 22.83 -8.92
N SER A 347 12.65 22.23 -9.96
CA SER A 347 14.09 22.02 -10.05
C SER A 347 14.81 23.19 -10.73
N THR A 348 14.11 23.93 -11.59
CA THR A 348 14.59 25.22 -12.04
C THR A 348 14.26 26.26 -10.98
N GLU A 349 15.27 26.93 -10.42
CA GLU A 349 15.11 28.28 -9.87
C GLU A 349 14.86 29.34 -10.99
N ALA A 350 14.38 28.90 -12.16
CA ALA A 350 13.73 29.79 -13.11
C ALA A 350 12.60 30.49 -12.33
N PRO A 351 12.52 31.83 -12.39
CA PRO A 351 11.85 32.52 -11.30
C PRO A 351 10.34 32.27 -11.30
N LYS A 352 9.68 32.95 -10.36
CA LYS A 352 8.26 33.34 -10.46
C LYS A 352 7.91 34.01 -11.81
N ALA A 353 8.89 34.28 -12.68
CA ALA A 353 8.82 34.49 -14.11
C ALA A 353 7.69 33.72 -14.78
N SER A 354 7.60 32.39 -14.69
CA SER A 354 6.53 31.66 -15.38
C SER A 354 5.14 31.93 -14.79
N MET A 355 5.04 32.27 -13.50
CA MET A 355 3.80 32.77 -12.90
C MET A 355 3.48 34.20 -13.37
N SER A 356 4.49 35.06 -13.51
CA SER A 356 4.30 36.42 -14.05
C SER A 356 4.06 36.44 -15.56
N GLU A 357 4.56 35.46 -16.31
CA GLU A 357 4.27 35.22 -17.72
C GLU A 357 2.91 34.56 -17.88
N LEU A 358 2.49 33.66 -16.98
CA LEU A 358 1.11 33.19 -16.93
C LEU A 358 0.13 34.28 -16.45
N MET A 359 0.55 35.22 -15.61
CA MET A 359 -0.24 36.41 -15.29
C MET A 359 -0.33 37.33 -16.50
N LYS A 360 0.78 37.65 -17.18
CA LYS A 360 0.78 38.44 -18.42
C LYS A 360 -0.04 37.78 -19.52
N LEU A 361 0.16 36.49 -19.79
CA LEU A 361 -0.66 35.73 -20.73
C LEU A 361 -2.13 35.66 -20.31
N LYS A 362 -2.45 35.65 -19.00
CA LYS A 362 -3.84 35.73 -18.51
C LYS A 362 -4.42 37.15 -18.60
N GLU A 363 -3.58 38.17 -18.56
CA GLU A 363 -3.94 39.60 -18.68
C GLU A 363 -4.15 39.95 -20.17
N GLU A 364 -3.28 39.46 -21.05
CA GLU A 364 -3.39 39.47 -22.51
C GLU A 364 -4.59 38.63 -22.98
N MET A 365 -4.66 37.35 -22.63
CA MET A 365 -5.80 36.47 -22.95
C MET A 365 -7.06 36.81 -22.15
N GLY A 366 -6.98 37.69 -21.15
CA GLY A 366 -8.16 38.27 -20.49
C GLY A 366 -8.93 39.18 -21.45
N THR A 367 -8.20 39.99 -22.22
CA THR A 367 -8.79 40.84 -23.27
C THR A 367 -9.41 40.03 -24.42
N GLU A 368 -8.85 38.85 -24.72
CA GLU A 368 -9.48 37.91 -25.68
C GLU A 368 -10.60 37.06 -25.06
N SER A 369 -10.56 36.75 -23.75
CA SER A 369 -11.66 36.05 -23.06
C SER A 369 -12.93 36.87 -23.08
N ASP A 370 -12.83 38.17 -22.79
CA ASP A 370 -13.98 39.10 -22.88
C ASP A 370 -14.52 39.18 -24.32
N SER A 371 -13.63 39.08 -25.34
CA SER A 371 -14.03 39.03 -26.74
C SER A 371 -14.69 37.69 -27.12
N ILE A 372 -14.18 36.56 -26.63
CA ILE A 372 -14.74 35.22 -26.87
C ILE A 372 -16.09 35.08 -26.15
N ASP A 373 -16.22 35.56 -24.91
CA ASP A 373 -17.48 35.57 -24.17
C ASP A 373 -18.51 36.51 -24.81
N HIS A 374 -18.08 37.66 -25.36
CA HIS A 374 -18.93 38.52 -26.19
C HIS A 374 -19.39 37.79 -27.47
N LEU A 375 -18.49 37.13 -28.20
CA LEU A 375 -18.81 36.36 -29.40
C LEU A 375 -19.72 35.17 -29.10
N ILE A 376 -19.56 34.50 -27.96
CA ILE A 376 -20.45 33.43 -27.49
C ILE A 376 -21.82 34.00 -27.09
N ALA A 377 -21.87 35.17 -26.46
CA ALA A 377 -23.12 35.86 -26.16
C ALA A 377 -23.84 36.31 -27.45
N GLU A 378 -23.10 36.82 -28.43
CA GLU A 378 -23.60 37.22 -29.75
C GLU A 378 -24.11 36.02 -30.55
N MET A 379 -23.36 34.90 -30.59
CA MET A 379 -23.85 33.63 -31.15
C MET A 379 -25.13 33.15 -30.45
N ARG A 380 -25.23 33.29 -29.13
CA ARG A 380 -26.45 32.93 -28.36
C ARG A 380 -27.62 33.88 -28.58
N LEU A 381 -27.37 35.12 -29.01
CA LEU A 381 -28.41 36.06 -29.40
C LEU A 381 -28.87 35.81 -30.84
N GLN A 382 -27.94 35.55 -31.76
CA GLN A 382 -28.24 35.19 -33.14
C GLN A 382 -28.97 33.82 -33.24
N ALA A 383 -28.55 32.83 -32.44
CA ALA A 383 -29.24 31.54 -32.34
C ALA A 383 -30.63 31.61 -31.66
N LYS A 384 -31.00 32.74 -31.04
CA LYS A 384 -32.38 32.99 -30.58
C LYS A 384 -33.26 33.64 -31.65
N THR A 385 -32.66 34.16 -32.73
CA THR A 385 -33.39 34.81 -33.83
C THR A 385 -33.57 33.92 -35.06
N ASP A 386 -32.89 32.77 -35.12
CA ASP A 386 -32.88 31.89 -36.29
C ASP A 386 -32.79 30.41 -35.86
N ASP A 387 -33.91 29.87 -35.36
CA ASP A 387 -34.27 28.44 -35.43
C ASP A 387 -35.64 28.18 -34.76
N SER A 388 -36.72 28.42 -35.50
CA SER A 388 -38.04 27.81 -35.23
C SER A 388 -38.34 26.73 -36.25
N ILE A 389 -37.42 25.78 -36.40
CA ILE A 389 -37.62 24.60 -37.24
C ILE A 389 -38.69 23.71 -36.59
N PRO A 390 -39.86 23.50 -37.23
CA PRO A 390 -40.89 22.62 -36.69
C PRO A 390 -40.41 21.16 -36.73
N ILE A 391 -40.44 20.49 -35.59
CA ILE A 391 -40.15 19.05 -35.51
C ILE A 391 -41.44 18.29 -35.80
N GLU A 392 -41.52 17.64 -36.97
CA GLU A 392 -42.58 16.68 -37.24
C GLU A 392 -42.32 15.36 -36.50
N TRP A 393 -43.33 14.89 -35.76
CA TRP A 393 -43.34 13.53 -35.24
C TRP A 393 -44.70 12.87 -35.53
N ALA A 394 -44.67 11.71 -36.17
CA ALA A 394 -45.86 10.94 -36.56
C ALA A 394 -46.97 11.74 -37.30
N GLY A 395 -46.60 12.75 -38.10
CA GLY A 395 -47.53 13.56 -38.88
C GLY A 395 -48.28 14.65 -38.09
N VAL A 396 -47.84 14.96 -36.87
CA VAL A 396 -48.33 16.08 -36.08
C VAL A 396 -47.20 17.10 -35.90
N ILE A 397 -47.47 18.35 -36.26
CA ILE A 397 -46.58 19.50 -36.07
C ILE A 397 -46.92 20.14 -34.72
N ALA A 398 -46.00 20.07 -33.76
CA ALA A 398 -46.10 20.80 -32.50
C ALA A 398 -45.18 22.02 -32.52
N PRO A 399 -45.66 23.24 -32.15
CA PRO A 399 -44.77 24.38 -31.98
C PRO A 399 -43.89 24.18 -30.75
N ALA A 400 -42.57 24.31 -30.91
CA ALA A 400 -41.64 24.34 -29.80
C ALA A 400 -41.77 25.69 -29.05
N GLY A 401 -42.71 25.76 -28.11
CA GLY A 401 -42.90 26.89 -27.21
C GLY A 401 -42.75 26.45 -25.76
N ASP A 402 -41.95 27.19 -24.99
CA ASP A 402 -41.65 26.90 -23.59
C ASP A 402 -42.93 26.86 -22.72
N GLU A 403 -43.19 25.73 -22.07
CA GLU A 403 -44.02 25.68 -20.86
C GLU A 403 -43.14 25.86 -19.62
N LYS A 404 -43.68 26.57 -18.62
CA LYS A 404 -42.97 27.22 -17.51
C LYS A 404 -42.54 26.30 -16.36
#